data_AF-A0A3B3R6I0-F1
#
_entry.id   AF-A0A3B3R6I0-F1
#
_cell.length_a   1.000
_cell.length_b   1.000
_cell.length_c   1.000
_cell.angle_alpha   90.00
_cell.angle_beta   90.00
_cell.angle_gamma   90.00
#
_symmetry.space_group_name_H-M   'P 1'
#
loop_
_entity.id
_entity.type
_entity.pdbx_description
1 polymer ?
#
loop_
_entity_poly.entity_id
_entity_poly.type
_entity_poly.pdbx_seq_one_letter_code
_entity_poly.pdbx_strand_id
1 'polypeptide(L)'
;IRPYRCELCEKAFTQRCSLESHLRKIHGVAQQYAYRQRRSKIFVCEDCGFTSSRPDDYFQHMRQRHPGSPALRRYYRKHTHEQGAPNTTEHKITPLVLYPHTRYFI
;
A
#
# COMPACT_ATOMS: atom_id res chain seq x y z
N ILE A 1 -7.90 -10.05 10.56
CA ILE A 1 -6.74 -10.56 9.77
C ILE A 1 -5.55 -10.88 10.70
N ARG A 2 -4.82 -11.97 10.46
CA ARG A 2 -3.60 -12.33 11.21
C ARG A 2 -2.42 -12.40 10.22
N PRO A 3 -1.90 -11.26 9.77
CA PRO A 3 -1.06 -11.22 8.59
C PRO A 3 0.39 -11.67 8.84
N TYR A 4 0.76 -11.90 10.10
CA TYR A 4 2.08 -12.38 10.50
C TYR A 4 2.01 -13.88 10.78
N ARG A 5 2.20 -14.73 9.76
CA ARG A 5 2.19 -16.19 9.88
C ARG A 5 3.59 -16.72 10.18
N CYS A 6 3.69 -17.73 11.04
CA CYS A 6 4.93 -18.48 11.22
C CYS A 6 5.17 -19.38 10.00
N GLU A 7 6.41 -19.47 9.54
CA GLU A 7 6.78 -20.36 8.43
C GLU A 7 7.13 -21.79 8.91
N LEU A 8 7.36 -21.93 10.23
CA LEU A 8 7.74 -23.20 10.87
C LEU A 8 6.55 -23.93 11.51
N CYS A 9 5.39 -23.26 11.63
CA CYS A 9 4.14 -23.87 12.09
C CYS A 9 2.93 -23.07 11.59
N GLU A 10 1.72 -23.56 11.87
CA GLU A 10 0.49 -22.93 11.36
C GLU A 10 0.00 -21.72 12.18
N LYS A 11 0.72 -21.33 13.24
CA LYS A 11 0.31 -20.18 14.06
C LYS A 11 0.47 -18.87 13.30
N ALA A 12 -0.55 -18.03 13.41
CA ALA A 12 -0.56 -16.67 12.85
C ALA A 12 -0.76 -15.61 13.95
N PHE A 13 -0.38 -14.38 13.70
CA PHE A 13 -0.45 -13.30 14.70
C PHE A 13 -0.97 -12.02 14.06
N THR A 14 -1.62 -11.19 14.88
CA THR A 14 -2.09 -9.85 14.46
C THR A 14 -0.95 -8.83 14.45
N GLN A 15 0.12 -9.09 15.22
CA GLN A 15 1.26 -8.20 15.38
C GLN A 15 2.60 -8.89 15.09
N ARG A 16 3.56 -8.12 14.57
CA ARG A 16 4.91 -8.63 14.26
C ARG A 16 5.69 -9.04 15.50
N CYS A 17 5.67 -8.21 16.54
CA CYS A 17 6.40 -8.49 17.80
C CYS A 17 5.94 -9.80 18.46
N SER A 18 4.66 -10.16 18.31
CA SER A 18 4.11 -11.43 18.76
C SER A 18 4.69 -12.60 17.97
N LEU A 19 4.78 -12.49 16.63
CA LEU A 19 5.44 -13.50 15.79
C LEU A 19 6.93 -13.63 16.13
N GLU A 20 7.66 -12.52 16.25
CA GLU A 20 9.09 -12.52 16.62
C GLU A 20 9.32 -13.20 17.98
N SER A 21 8.46 -12.91 18.96
CA SER A 21 8.52 -13.54 20.29
C SER A 21 8.19 -15.04 20.21
N HIS A 22 7.22 -15.42 19.39
CA HIS A 22 6.87 -16.81 19.14
C HIS A 22 8.03 -17.58 18.50
N LEU A 23 8.66 -17.03 17.46
CA LEU A 23 9.82 -17.62 16.80
C LEU A 23 10.95 -17.87 17.81
N ARG A 24 11.23 -16.89 18.68
CA ARG A 24 12.25 -17.02 19.72
C ARG A 24 11.93 -18.09 20.76
N LYS A 25 10.71 -18.10 21.30
CA LYS A 25 10.32 -18.98 22.41
C LYS A 25 10.03 -20.42 21.99
N ILE A 26 9.42 -20.61 20.83
CA ILE A 26 8.91 -21.92 20.39
C ILE A 26 9.87 -22.59 19.40
N HIS A 27 10.52 -21.81 18.55
CA HIS A 27 11.40 -22.34 17.51
C HIS A 27 12.88 -22.01 17.75
N GLY A 28 13.22 -21.27 18.82
CA GLY A 28 14.59 -20.83 19.09
C GLY A 28 15.15 -19.84 18.05
N VAL A 29 14.33 -19.34 17.13
CA VAL A 29 14.76 -18.48 16.04
C VAL A 29 14.77 -17.03 16.50
N ALA A 30 15.96 -16.49 16.71
CA ALA A 30 16.17 -15.07 16.96
C ALA A 30 16.33 -14.33 15.63
N GLN A 31 15.39 -13.45 15.32
CA GLN A 31 15.50 -12.55 14.18
C GLN A 31 16.61 -11.53 14.43
N GLN A 32 17.65 -11.53 13.59
CA GLN A 32 18.75 -10.57 13.67
C GLN A 32 18.50 -9.43 12.67
N TYR A 33 18.36 -8.22 13.21
CA TYR A 33 18.20 -7.01 12.43
C TYR A 33 19.40 -6.09 12.68
N ALA A 34 19.93 -5.49 11.62
CA ALA A 34 20.94 -4.45 11.74
C ALA A 34 20.34 -3.18 12.38
N TYR A 35 21.21 -2.32 12.93
CA TYR A 35 20.79 -1.06 13.54
C TYR A 35 19.97 -0.22 12.55
N ARG A 36 18.80 0.28 13.00
CA ARG A 36 17.81 1.04 12.19
C ARG A 36 17.31 0.33 10.93
N GLN A 37 17.51 -0.98 10.79
CA GLN A 37 17.01 -1.72 9.64
C GLN A 37 15.47 -1.69 9.61
N ARG A 38 14.92 -1.23 8.48
CA ARG A 38 13.48 -1.26 8.26
C ARG A 38 13.04 -2.69 7.99
N ARG A 39 12.02 -3.13 8.71
CA ARG A 39 11.39 -4.44 8.50
C ARG A 39 10.56 -4.42 7.21
N SER A 40 10.46 -5.57 6.53
CA SER A 40 9.66 -5.70 5.33
C SER A 40 8.21 -5.27 5.59
N LYS A 41 7.68 -4.42 4.70
CA LYS A 41 6.27 -4.01 4.74
C LYS A 41 5.44 -5.17 4.20
N ILE A 42 4.36 -5.49 4.89
CA ILE A 42 3.34 -6.40 4.39
C ILE A 42 2.15 -5.59 3.92
N PHE A 43 1.55 -6.01 2.82
CA PHE A 43 0.35 -5.46 2.23
C PHE A 43 -0.80 -6.40 2.57
N VAL A 44 -1.86 -5.87 3.18
CA VAL A 44 -3.01 -6.65 3.58
C VAL A 44 -4.27 -6.12 2.91
N CYS A 45 -5.02 -7.03 2.32
CA CYS A 45 -6.34 -6.75 1.78
C CYS A 45 -7.34 -6.68 2.92
N GLU A 46 -8.08 -5.57 3.01
CA GLU A 46 -9.13 -5.42 4.01
C GLU A 46 -10.40 -6.17 3.62
N ASP A 47 -10.66 -6.35 2.31
CA ASP A 47 -11.86 -7.02 1.79
C ASP A 47 -11.86 -8.54 2.00
N CYS A 48 -10.69 -9.20 1.94
CA CYS A 48 -10.59 -10.67 2.07
C CYS A 48 -9.47 -11.18 2.99
N GLY A 49 -8.59 -10.29 3.48
CA GLY A 49 -7.50 -10.67 4.36
C GLY A 49 -6.27 -11.29 3.70
N PHE A 50 -6.20 -11.30 2.36
CA PHE A 50 -5.00 -11.70 1.63
C PHE A 50 -3.80 -10.85 2.03
N THR A 51 -2.62 -11.48 2.16
CA THR A 51 -1.39 -10.81 2.55
C THR A 51 -0.28 -11.07 1.55
N SER A 52 0.45 -10.03 1.16
CA SER A 52 1.67 -10.16 0.38
C SER A 52 2.82 -9.32 0.93
N SER A 53 4.05 -9.78 0.74
CA SER A 53 5.27 -9.00 0.99
C SER A 53 5.61 -8.04 -0.16
N ARG A 54 5.07 -8.30 -1.36
CA ARG A 54 5.32 -7.50 -2.56
C ARG A 54 4.10 -6.62 -2.90
N PRO A 55 4.33 -5.36 -3.30
CA PRO A 55 3.24 -4.49 -3.76
C PRO A 55 2.54 -5.06 -5.00
N ASP A 56 3.30 -5.59 -5.96
CA ASP A 56 2.75 -6.09 -7.24
C ASP A 56 1.69 -7.16 -7.04
N ASP A 57 1.99 -8.18 -6.22
CA ASP A 57 1.07 -9.28 -5.93
C ASP A 57 -0.20 -8.79 -5.24
N TYR A 58 -0.07 -7.81 -4.33
CA TYR A 58 -1.21 -7.20 -3.67
C TYR A 58 -2.12 -6.48 -4.67
N PHE A 59 -1.56 -5.69 -5.58
CA PHE A 59 -2.36 -4.98 -6.59
C PHE A 59 -2.95 -5.91 -7.65
N GLN A 60 -2.22 -6.94 -8.06
CA GLN A 60 -2.75 -7.97 -8.96
C GLN A 60 -3.93 -8.70 -8.31
N HIS A 61 -3.78 -9.09 -7.04
CA HIS A 61 -4.86 -9.66 -6.24
C HIS A 61 -6.07 -8.72 -6.19
N MET A 62 -5.86 -7.44 -5.90
CA MET A 62 -6.92 -6.43 -5.91
C MET A 62 -7.61 -6.33 -7.28
N ARG A 63 -6.86 -6.26 -8.37
CA ARG A 63 -7.41 -6.14 -9.72
C ARG A 63 -8.26 -7.35 -10.13
N GLN A 64 -7.85 -8.56 -9.75
CA GLN A 64 -8.54 -9.79 -10.12
C GLN A 64 -9.74 -10.12 -9.22
N ARG A 65 -9.61 -9.89 -7.91
CA ARG A 65 -10.60 -10.33 -6.91
C ARG A 65 -11.50 -9.20 -6.42
N HIS A 66 -11.03 -7.96 -6.48
CA HIS A 66 -11.72 -6.78 -5.94
C HIS A 66 -11.63 -5.56 -6.90
N PRO A 67 -12.06 -5.69 -8.17
CA PRO A 67 -11.88 -4.64 -9.18
C PRO A 67 -12.56 -3.30 -8.84
N GLY A 68 -13.60 -3.32 -8.00
CA GLY A 68 -14.33 -2.13 -7.55
C GLY A 68 -13.83 -1.52 -6.24
N SER A 69 -12.83 -2.11 -5.58
CA SER A 69 -12.41 -1.66 -4.26
C SER A 69 -11.77 -0.26 -4.33
N PRO A 70 -12.12 0.67 -3.42
CA PRO A 70 -11.53 2.02 -3.39
C PRO A 70 -10.01 2.01 -3.20
N ALA A 71 -9.43 0.91 -2.72
CA ALA A 71 -7.99 0.70 -2.63
C ALA A 71 -7.29 0.81 -4.01
N LEU A 72 -7.88 0.25 -5.07
CA LEU A 72 -7.33 0.33 -6.43
C LEU A 72 -7.38 1.76 -6.99
N ARG A 73 -8.49 2.47 -6.76
CA ARG A 73 -8.67 3.85 -7.21
C ARG A 73 -7.60 4.78 -6.62
N ARG A 74 -7.27 4.59 -5.35
CA ARG A 74 -6.19 5.33 -4.66
C ARG A 74 -4.81 4.99 -5.21
N TYR A 75 -4.57 3.71 -5.52
CA TYR A 75 -3.31 3.27 -6.11
C TYR A 75 -3.06 3.89 -7.49
N TYR A 76 -4.02 3.79 -8.40
CA TYR A 76 -3.89 4.36 -9.74
C TYR A 76 -3.68 5.88 -9.71
N ARG A 77 -4.44 6.61 -8.88
CA ARG A 77 -4.26 8.07 -8.68
C ARG A 77 -2.82 8.44 -8.28
N LYS A 78 -2.17 7.60 -7.47
CA LYS A 78 -0.81 7.86 -6.99
C LYS A 78 0.22 7.59 -8.09
N HIS A 79 0.05 6.52 -8.86
CA HIS A 79 0.98 6.14 -9.95
C HIS A 79 0.84 6.98 -11.22
N THR A 80 -0.33 7.57 -11.52
CA THR A 80 -0.50 8.50 -12.67
C THR A 80 0.34 9.77 -12.53
N HIS A 81 0.79 10.12 -11.32
CA HIS A 81 1.60 11.31 -11.08
C HIS A 81 3.11 11.06 -11.24
N GLU A 82 3.53 9.80 -11.39
CA GLU A 82 4.94 9.39 -11.54
C GLU A 82 5.29 8.93 -12.97
N GLN A 83 4.30 8.76 -13.86
CA GLN A 83 4.52 8.39 -15.26
C GLN A 83 3.79 9.34 -16.23
N GLY A 84 4.51 10.39 -16.67
CA GLY A 84 4.23 11.08 -17.93
C GLY A 84 3.33 12.32 -17.86
N ALA A 85 3.97 13.49 -17.96
CA ALA A 85 3.46 14.50 -18.88
C ALA A 85 3.51 13.93 -20.31
N PRO A 86 2.40 13.83 -21.05
CA PRO A 86 2.44 13.64 -22.49
C PRO A 86 2.55 15.02 -23.15
N ASN A 87 3.67 15.27 -23.83
CA ASN A 87 3.77 16.35 -24.80
C ASN A 87 3.06 15.89 -26.08
N THR A 88 1.87 16.44 -26.36
CA THR A 88 1.29 16.57 -27.70
C THR A 88 0.18 17.62 -27.67
N THR A 89 0.53 18.80 -28.21
CA THR A 89 -0.26 19.65 -29.11
C THR A 89 -1.79 19.70 -28.96
N GLU A 90 -2.24 20.87 -28.53
CA GLU A 90 -3.47 21.61 -28.90
C GLU A 90 -4.71 20.81 -29.31
N HIS A 91 -5.80 20.91 -28.53
CA HIS A 91 -7.09 21.41 -29.03
C HIS A 91 -7.92 21.95 -27.85
N LYS A 92 -8.22 23.25 -27.93
CA LYS A 92 -8.96 24.07 -26.96
C LYS A 92 -10.45 23.68 -26.96
N ILE A 93 -11.05 23.46 -25.79
CA ILE A 93 -12.38 24.02 -25.47
C ILE A 93 -12.34 24.45 -23.99
N THR A 94 -12.25 25.76 -23.78
CA THR A 94 -12.50 26.44 -22.51
C THR A 94 -14.00 26.69 -22.37
N PRO A 95 -14.64 26.30 -21.26
CA PRO A 95 -15.78 27.03 -20.74
C PRO A 95 -15.36 27.76 -19.47
N LEU A 96 -15.25 29.07 -19.63
CA LEU A 96 -15.31 30.12 -18.62
C LEU A 96 -16.12 29.76 -17.37
N VAL A 97 -15.46 29.82 -16.21
CA VAL A 97 -16.04 30.51 -15.05
C VAL A 97 -14.93 31.32 -14.38
N LEU A 98 -14.93 32.63 -14.67
CA LEU A 98 -14.19 33.63 -13.91
C LEU A 98 -14.63 33.53 -12.44
N TYR A 99 -13.70 33.31 -11.52
CA TYR A 99 -13.88 33.75 -10.14
C TYR A 99 -12.90 34.90 -9.89
N PRO A 100 -13.40 36.09 -9.50
CA PRO A 100 -12.60 37.30 -9.41
C PRO A 100 -11.62 37.21 -8.25
N HIS A 101 -10.34 37.41 -8.56
CA HIS A 101 -9.30 37.67 -7.58
C HIS A 101 -9.29 39.16 -7.26
N THR A 102 -9.89 39.55 -6.15
CA THR A 102 -9.61 40.84 -5.51
C THR A 102 -8.81 40.57 -4.25
N ARG A 103 -7.50 40.86 -4.32
CA ARG A 103 -6.70 41.20 -3.13
C ARG A 103 -7.33 42.43 -2.50
N TYR A 104 -7.32 42.55 -1.18
CA TYR A 104 -6.81 43.75 -0.52
C TYR A 104 -6.32 43.41 0.89
N PHE A 105 -5.17 43.98 1.20
CA PHE A 105 -4.61 44.15 2.53
C PHE A 105 -5.55 44.98 3.41
N ILE A 106 -5.56 44.71 4.72
CA ILE A 106 -5.26 45.61 5.85
C ILE A 106 -4.92 44.74 7.05
#